data_AF-A0A388QNR5-F1
#
_entry.id   AF-A0A388QNR5-F1
#
_cell.length_a   1.000
_cell.length_b   1.000
_cell.length_c   1.000
_cell.angle_alpha   90.00
_cell.angle_beta   90.00
_cell.angle_gamma   90.00
#
_symmetry.space_group_name_H-M   'P 1'
#
loop_
_entity.id
_entity.type
_entity.pdbx_description
1 polymer ?
#
loop_
_entity_poly.entity_id
_entity_poly.type
_entity_poly.pdbx_seq_one_letter_code
_entity_poly.pdbx_strand_id
1 'polypeptide(L)' 'RDVKGMYAKARKGEIKGFTGIDDPYEAPQNPDLLIDTEHEALTDSAKNVKEFLKKRNLI' A
#
# COMPACT_ATOMS: atom_id res chain seq x y z
N ARG A 1 -7.70 -6.19 2.06
CA ARG A 1 -7.99 -6.95 3.32
C ARG A 1 -8.56 -5.99 4.36
N ASP A 2 -9.61 -6.37 5.09
CA ASP A 2 -10.18 -5.54 6.17
C ASP A 2 -9.80 -6.06 7.56
N VAL A 3 -8.50 -6.01 7.88
CA VAL A 3 -7.95 -6.64 9.10
C VAL A 3 -8.56 -6.07 10.39
N LYS A 4 -8.95 -4.79 10.35
CA LYS A 4 -9.47 -4.04 11.51
C LYS A 4 -10.98 -3.74 11.44
N GLY A 5 -11.68 -4.23 10.41
CA GLY A 5 -13.10 -3.92 10.18
C GLY A 5 -13.37 -2.47 9.75
N MET A 6 -12.34 -1.73 9.33
CA MET A 6 -12.46 -0.31 8.98
C MET A 6 -13.18 -0.12 7.65
N TYR A 7 -12.94 -0.98 6.66
CA TYR A 7 -13.67 -0.91 5.38
C TYR A 7 -15.15 -1.22 5.58
N ALA A 8 -15.49 -2.18 6.44
CA ALA A 8 -16.88 -2.48 6.77
C ALA A 8 -17.60 -1.29 7.42
N LYS A 9 -16.94 -0.58 8.35
CA LYS A 9 -17.49 0.64 8.99
C LYS A 9 -17.63 1.80 8.01
N ALA A 10 -16.63 2.02 7.15
CA ALA A 10 -16.69 3.05 6.11
C ALA A 10 -17.86 2.81 5.15
N ARG A 11 -18.06 1.57 4.69
CA ARG A 11 -19.21 1.21 3.83
C ARG A 11 -20.57 1.39 4.49
N LYS A 12 -20.63 1.33 5.83
CA LYS A 12 -21.85 1.63 6.61
C LYS A 12 -22.06 3.14 6.86
N GLY A 13 -21.13 4.00 6.42
CA GLY A 13 -21.17 5.44 6.65
C GLY A 13 -20.76 5.87 8.06
N GLU A 14 -20.20 4.96 8.87
CA GLU A 14 -19.73 5.26 10.23
C GLU A 14 -18.39 6.03 10.22
N ILE A 15 -17.62 5.91 9.14
CA ILE A 15 -16.36 6.63 8.90
C ILE A 15 -16.51 7.39 7.59
N LYS A 16 -16.25 8.70 7.63
CA LYS A 16 -16.23 9.58 6.45
C LYS A 16 -14.79 9.89 6.05
N GLY A 17 -14.57 10.22 4.79
CA GLY A 17 -13.25 10.54 4.24
C GLY A 17 -12.34 9.31 4.20
N PHE A 18 -12.91 8.14 3.93
CA PHE A 18 -12.18 6.89 3.89
C PHE A 18 -11.64 6.64 2.47
N THR A 19 -10.31 6.68 2.36
CA THR A 19 -9.60 6.48 1.10
C THR A 19 -9.95 5.14 0.45
N GLY A 20 -10.33 5.16 -0.83
CA GLY A 20 -10.78 4.01 -1.61
C GLY A 20 -12.26 3.66 -1.44
N ILE A 21 -13.04 4.45 -0.68
CA ILE A 21 -14.51 4.34 -0.57
C ILE A 21 -15.16 5.66 -0.99
N ASP A 22 -15.06 6.70 -0.16
CA ASP A 22 -15.65 8.02 -0.40
C ASP A 22 -14.60 9.10 -0.69
N ASP A 23 -13.33 8.86 -0.32
CA ASP A 23 -12.19 9.66 -0.76
C ASP A 23 -11.34 8.89 -1.79
N PRO A 24 -10.84 9.53 -2.87
CA PRO A 24 -9.98 8.88 -3.84
C PRO A 24 -8.57 8.62 -3.31
N TYR A 25 -7.93 7.56 -3.80
CA TYR A 25 -6.49 7.38 -3.65
C TYR A 25 -5.77 7.87 -4.91
N GLU A 26 -4.84 8.80 -4.75
CA GLU A 26 -3.99 9.28 -5.84
C GLU A 26 -2.69 8.47 -5.86
N ALA A 27 -2.60 7.51 -6.78
CA ALA A 27 -1.39 6.72 -6.93
C ALA A 27 -0.19 7.62 -7.35
N PRO A 28 1.02 7.39 -6.81
CA PRO A 28 2.20 8.15 -7.20
C PRO A 28 2.46 8.02 -8.71
N GLN A 29 2.67 9.14 -9.40
CA GLN A 29 2.94 9.13 -10.85
C GLN A 29 4.35 8.59 -11.16
N ASN A 30 5.34 8.92 -10.33
CA ASN A 30 6.73 8.52 -10.49
C ASN A 30 7.29 7.94 -9.18
N PRO A 31 6.86 6.74 -8.77
CA PRO A 31 7.40 6.10 -7.58
C PRO A 31 8.85 5.65 -7.85
N ASP A 32 9.72 5.82 -6.85
CA ASP A 32 11.09 5.31 -6.92
C ASP A 32 11.17 3.77 -6.97
N LEU A 33 10.20 3.11 -6.33
CA LEU A 33 10.01 1.66 -6.31
C LEU A 33 8.51 1.37 -6.17
N LEU A 34 8.00 0.47 -7.01
CA LEU A 34 6.65 -0.08 -6.91
C LEU A 34 6.71 -1.51 -6.36
N ILE A 35 5.82 -1.84 -5.43
CA ILE A 35 5.69 -3.18 -4.85
C ILE A 35 4.24 -3.63 -5.03
N ASP A 36 4.04 -4.73 -5.76
CA ASP A 36 2.72 -5.31 -5.97
C ASP A 36 2.40 -6.37 -4.92
N THR A 37 1.80 -5.92 -3.82
CA THR A 37 1.44 -6.81 -2.70
C THR A 37 0.29 -7.77 -2.99
N GLU A 38 -0.38 -7.66 -4.15
CA GLU A 38 -1.42 -8.59 -4.57
C GLU A 38 -0.81 -9.83 -5.24
N HIS A 39 0.29 -9.64 -5.97
CA HIS A 39 0.95 -10.70 -6.75
C HIS A 39 2.29 -11.17 -6.18
N GLU A 40 2.87 -10.48 -5.20
CA GLU A 40 4.13 -10.85 -4.55
C GLU A 40 3.94 -11.38 -3.13
N ALA A 41 4.78 -12.35 -2.74
CA ALA A 41 4.86 -12.77 -1.34
C ALA A 41 5.59 -11.69 -0.50
N LEU A 42 5.22 -11.60 0.79
CA LEU A 42 5.79 -10.64 1.73
C LEU A 42 7.34 -10.66 1.76
N THR A 43 7.92 -11.87 1.73
CA THR A 43 9.39 -12.06 1.75
C THR A 43 10.05 -11.50 0.49
N ASP A 44 9.40 -11.64 -0.66
CA ASP A 44 9.92 -11.15 -1.94
C ASP A 44 9.81 -9.64 -2.02
N SER A 45 8.67 -9.07 -1.63
CA SER A 45 8.49 -7.62 -1.53
C SER A 45 9.51 -6.97 -0.57
N ALA A 46 9.75 -7.57 0.61
CA ALA A 46 10.75 -7.07 1.54
C ALA A 46 12.18 -7.14 0.97
N LYS A 47 12.49 -8.22 0.25
CA LYS A 47 13.77 -8.36 -0.46
C LYS A 47 13.94 -7.29 -1.54
N ASN A 48 12.90 -7.02 -2.32
CA ASN A 48 12.91 -6.00 -3.37
C ASN A 48 13.25 -4.62 -2.81
N VAL A 49 12.63 -4.25 -1.68
CA VAL A 49 12.94 -2.99 -0.97
C VAL A 49 14.41 -2.95 -0.53
N LYS A 50 14.91 -4.04 0.08
CA LYS A 50 16.31 -4.10 0.56
C LYS A 50 17.32 -3.96 -0.59
N GLU A 51 17.09 -4.65 -1.70
CA GLU A 51 17.96 -4.57 -2.88
C GLU A 51 17.91 -3.19 -3.53
N PHE A 52 16.74 -2.55 -3.57
CA PHE A 52 16.62 -1.18 -4.03
C PHE A 52 17.46 -0.20 -3.20
N LEU A 53 17.40 -0.31 -1.87
CA LEU A 53 18.18 0.55 -0.96
C LEU A 53 19.69 0.35 -1.12
N LYS A 54 20.15 -0.91 -1.24
CA LYS A 54 21.57 -1.23 -1.50
C LYS A 54 22.06 -0.61 -2.81
N LYS A 55 21.28 -0.72 -3.89
CA LYS A 55 21.64 -0.14 -5.20
C LYS A 55 21.79 1.38 -5.16
N ARG A 56 21.09 2.04 -4.24
CA ARG A 56 21.20 3.49 -4.00
C ARG A 56 22.25 3.85 -2.93
N ASN A 57 23.01 2.87 -2.40
CA ASN A 57 23.96 3.04 -1.30
C ASN A 57 23.34 3.71 -0.06
N LEU A 58 22.08 3.40 0.24
CA LEU A 58 21.38 3.90 1.42
C LEU A 58 21.49 2.95 2.62
N ILE A 59 21.92 1.71 2.38
CA ILE A 59 22.25 0.66 3.36
C ILE A 59 23.39 -0.21 2.83
#